data_AF-A0A7L4Z8X3-F1
#
_entry.id   AF-A0A7L4Z8X3-F1
#
_cell.length_a   1.000
_cell.length_b   1.000
_cell.length_c   1.000
_cell.angle_alpha   90.00
_cell.angle_beta   90.00
_cell.angle_gamma   90.00
#
_symmetry.space_group_name_H-M   'P 1'
#
loop_
_entity.id
_entity.type
_entity.pdbx_description
1 polymer ?
#
loop_
_entity_poly.entity_id
_entity_poly.type
_entity_poly.pdbx_seq_one_letter_code
_entity_poly.pdbx_strand_id
1 'polypeptide(L)'
;MDTTGSPVHLSSPESLARWSWRPVCPTVADEVWTLAASIWWAASGQWPRDYRALAIDPSVFTESEPAKVLVRYGALLAHWPELEAVLRYVLEAPAESRPSALDLAQHLCALRV
;
A
#
# COMPACT_ATOMS: atom_id res chain seq x y z
N MET A 1 -4.57 21.21 6.89
CA MET A 1 -3.76 20.14 7.50
C MET A 1 -3.41 19.21 6.36
N ASP A 2 -2.13 19.14 6.00
CA ASP A 2 -1.67 18.35 4.85
C ASP A 2 -1.88 16.87 5.19
N THR A 3 -2.85 16.21 4.55
CA THR A 3 -3.21 14.79 4.81
C THR A 3 -2.30 13.82 4.07
N THR A 4 -1.22 14.32 3.45
CA THR A 4 -0.22 13.60 2.67
C THR A 4 0.53 12.51 3.44
N GLY A 5 0.27 12.30 4.73
CA GLY A 5 0.76 11.17 5.52
C GLY A 5 -0.31 10.44 6.34
N SER A 6 -1.60 10.64 6.03
CA SER A 6 -2.68 10.03 6.83
C SER A 6 -2.55 8.49 6.82
N PRO A 7 -2.67 7.81 7.98
CA PRO A 7 -2.49 6.36 8.12
C PRO A 7 -3.33 5.54 7.14
N VAL A 8 -4.45 6.08 6.69
CA VAL A 8 -5.38 5.49 5.72
C VAL A 8 -4.70 5.16 4.38
N HIS A 9 -3.80 6.01 3.89
CA HIS A 9 -3.15 5.80 2.60
C HIS A 9 -2.11 4.67 2.63
N LEU A 10 -1.57 4.40 3.82
CA LEU A 10 -0.58 3.38 4.09
C LEU A 10 -1.17 2.12 4.77
N SER A 11 -2.43 2.15 5.17
CA SER A 11 -3.11 0.99 5.78
C SER A 11 -3.41 -0.06 4.73
N SER A 12 -3.17 -1.33 5.03
CA SER A 12 -3.51 -2.44 4.13
C SER A 12 -5.01 -2.49 3.78
N PRO A 13 -5.37 -3.08 2.63
CA PRO A 13 -6.74 -3.42 2.25
C PRO A 13 -7.55 -4.04 3.40
N GLU A 14 -6.96 -5.01 4.09
CA GLU A 14 -7.64 -5.79 5.13
C GLU A 14 -7.73 -5.02 6.45
N SER A 15 -6.72 -4.20 6.77
CA SER A 15 -6.75 -3.31 7.93
C SER A 15 -7.88 -2.29 7.79
N LEU A 16 -8.01 -1.70 6.60
CA LEU A 16 -9.10 -0.80 6.25
C LEU A 16 -10.47 -1.49 6.29
N ALA A 17 -10.57 -2.75 5.84
CA ALA A 17 -11.80 -3.53 5.93
C ALA A 17 -12.19 -3.88 7.38
N ARG A 18 -11.21 -4.00 8.29
CA ARG A 18 -11.43 -4.18 9.73
C ARG A 18 -11.69 -2.88 10.46
N TRP A 19 -11.49 -1.73 9.81
CA TRP A 19 -11.68 -0.41 10.43
C TRP A 19 -13.11 -0.25 10.92
N SER A 20 -13.23 0.12 12.19
CA SER A 20 -14.50 0.42 12.85
C SER A 20 -14.29 1.57 13.83
N TRP A 21 -15.27 1.84 14.70
CA TRP A 21 -15.14 2.81 15.79
C TRP A 21 -14.05 2.46 16.83
N ARG A 22 -13.42 1.28 16.74
CA ARG A 22 -12.27 0.88 17.57
C ARG A 22 -10.98 0.85 16.74
N PRO A 23 -9.82 1.17 17.36
CA PRO A 23 -8.52 1.01 16.71
C PRO A 23 -8.33 -0.44 16.22
N VAL A 24 -7.99 -0.58 14.94
CA VAL A 24 -7.58 -1.87 14.37
C VAL A 24 -6.18 -2.17 14.87
N CYS A 25 -5.97 -3.33 15.47
CA CYS A 25 -4.63 -3.81 15.76
C CYS A 25 -4.01 -4.32 14.45
N PRO A 26 -2.91 -3.71 13.95
CA PRO A 26 -2.28 -4.18 12.72
C PRO A 26 -1.67 -5.57 12.93
N THR A 27 -1.82 -6.41 11.92
CA THR A 27 -1.16 -7.71 11.82
C THR A 27 0.20 -7.57 11.15
N VAL A 28 1.04 -8.60 11.23
CA VAL A 28 2.33 -8.64 10.50
C VAL A 28 2.12 -8.42 9.00
N ALA A 29 1.08 -8.99 8.41
CA ALA A 29 0.76 -8.83 7.00
C ALA A 29 0.30 -7.40 6.65
N ASP A 30 -0.27 -6.66 7.61
CA ASP A 30 -0.60 -5.25 7.41
C ASP A 30 0.66 -4.40 7.41
N GLU A 31 1.58 -4.65 8.35
CA GLU A 31 2.86 -3.93 8.44
C GLU A 31 3.74 -4.15 7.20
N VAL A 32 3.78 -5.37 6.66
CA VAL A 32 4.51 -5.64 5.40
C VAL A 32 3.89 -4.87 4.23
N TRP A 33 2.56 -4.80 4.16
CA TRP A 33 1.88 -4.01 3.14
C TRP A 33 2.19 -2.52 3.30
N THR A 34 2.09 -1.99 4.52
CA THR A 34 2.43 -0.60 4.88
C THR A 34 3.86 -0.25 4.48
N LEU A 35 4.82 -1.15 4.73
CA LEU A 35 6.21 -0.99 4.34
C LEU A 35 6.36 -0.90 2.82
N ALA A 36 5.77 -1.83 2.07
CA ALA A 36 5.82 -1.82 0.60
C ALA A 36 5.17 -0.55 0.01
N ALA A 37 4.03 -0.12 0.56
CA ALA A 37 3.35 1.10 0.15
C ALA A 37 4.18 2.36 0.45
N SER A 38 4.91 2.37 1.57
CA SER A 38 5.80 3.48 1.94
C SER A 38 7.01 3.57 1.00
N ILE A 39 7.61 2.44 0.64
CA ILE A 39 8.72 2.40 -0.35
C ILE A 39 8.22 2.87 -1.72
N TRP A 40 7.04 2.42 -2.13
CA TRP A 40 6.40 2.87 -3.37
C TRP A 40 6.24 4.39 -3.41
N TRP A 41 5.68 4.97 -2.34
CA TRP A 41 5.47 6.40 -2.23
C TRP A 41 6.79 7.17 -2.23
N ALA A 42 7.80 6.67 -1.50
CA ALA A 42 9.14 7.26 -1.51
C ALA A 42 9.78 7.23 -2.92
N ALA A 43 9.51 6.18 -3.70
CA ALA A 43 10.06 6.01 -5.05
C ALA A 43 9.35 6.84 -6.12
N SER A 44 8.03 7.05 -6.01
CA SER A 44 7.21 7.71 -7.04
C SER A 44 6.69 9.08 -6.68
N GLY A 45 6.66 9.44 -5.40
CA GLY A 45 5.86 10.55 -4.88
C GLY A 45 4.34 10.34 -5.01
N GLN A 46 3.90 9.15 -5.42
CA GLN A 46 2.51 8.81 -5.66
C GLN A 46 2.08 7.63 -4.79
N TRP A 47 0.82 7.59 -4.40
CA TRP A 47 0.28 6.44 -3.68
C TRP A 47 0.21 5.23 -4.61
N PRO A 48 0.44 4.01 -4.10
CA PRO A 48 0.26 2.81 -4.90
C PRO A 48 -1.18 2.66 -5.41
N ARG A 49 -2.17 3.25 -4.73
CA ARG A 49 -3.60 3.20 -5.10
C ARG A 49 -3.99 4.26 -6.13
N ASP A 50 -4.82 3.87 -7.09
CA ASP A 50 -5.42 4.76 -8.08
C ASP A 50 -6.70 5.43 -7.56
N TYR A 51 -6.56 6.41 -6.67
CA TYR A 51 -7.72 7.16 -6.16
C TYR A 51 -8.50 7.88 -7.28
N ARG A 52 -7.83 8.26 -8.39
CA ARG A 52 -8.49 8.93 -9.53
C ARG A 52 -9.41 7.97 -10.29
N ALA A 53 -8.97 6.75 -10.57
CA ALA A 53 -9.82 5.74 -11.20
C ALA A 53 -11.00 5.30 -10.32
N LEU A 54 -10.92 5.55 -9.02
CA LEU A 54 -11.98 5.25 -8.06
C LEU A 54 -12.94 6.42 -7.85
N ALA A 55 -12.68 7.58 -8.47
CA ALA A 55 -13.39 8.83 -8.23
C ALA A 55 -13.43 9.23 -6.74
N ILE A 56 -12.39 8.86 -5.99
CA ILE A 56 -12.25 9.17 -4.56
C ILE A 56 -11.25 10.32 -4.42
N ASP A 57 -11.64 11.35 -3.66
CA ASP A 57 -10.71 12.39 -3.25
C ASP A 57 -9.87 11.91 -2.06
N PRO A 58 -8.54 11.72 -2.20
CA PRO A 58 -7.69 11.26 -1.11
C PRO A 58 -7.62 12.25 0.06
N SER A 59 -7.92 13.54 -0.16
CA SER A 59 -7.98 14.54 0.91
C SER A 59 -9.26 14.48 1.75
N VAL A 60 -10.29 13.80 1.25
CA VAL A 60 -11.62 13.68 1.87
C VAL A 60 -11.91 12.22 2.25
N PHE A 61 -10.88 11.38 2.38
CA PHE A 61 -11.06 9.95 2.65
C PHE A 61 -11.69 9.71 4.02
N THR A 62 -13.02 9.68 4.05
CA THR A 62 -13.82 9.37 5.23
C THR A 62 -14.03 7.87 5.36
N GLU A 63 -14.18 7.42 6.60
CA GLU A 63 -14.25 6.04 7.11
C GLU A 63 -15.24 5.09 6.40
N SER A 64 -16.05 5.57 5.44
CA SER A 64 -17.13 4.85 4.77
C SER A 64 -16.77 4.21 3.42
N GLU A 65 -15.60 4.48 2.83
CA GLU A 65 -15.24 3.94 1.50
C GLU A 65 -14.03 2.97 1.38
N PRO A 66 -13.51 2.34 2.45
CA PRO A 66 -12.31 1.51 2.37
C PRO A 66 -12.41 0.33 1.39
N ALA A 67 -13.60 -0.27 1.25
CA ALA A 67 -13.82 -1.43 0.40
C ALA A 67 -13.70 -1.15 -1.11
N LYS A 68 -13.89 0.10 -1.56
CA LYS A 68 -13.77 0.46 -2.99
C LYS A 68 -12.32 0.63 -3.44
N VAL A 69 -11.41 0.89 -2.50
CA VAL A 69 -10.00 1.18 -2.76
C VAL A 69 -9.15 -0.06 -3.02
N LEU A 70 -9.68 -1.24 -2.70
CA LEU A 70 -8.95 -2.51 -2.65
C LEU A 70 -8.42 -3.00 -4.01
N VAL A 71 -8.81 -2.39 -5.13
CA VAL A 71 -8.78 -3.09 -6.44
C VAL A 71 -7.88 -2.44 -7.50
N ARG A 72 -7.37 -1.22 -7.34
CA ARG A 72 -6.62 -0.55 -8.43
C ARG A 72 -5.33 0.13 -7.98
N TYR A 73 -4.22 -0.35 -8.56
CA TYR A 73 -2.90 0.25 -8.43
C TYR A 73 -2.66 1.28 -9.53
N GLY A 74 -2.26 2.51 -9.17
CA GLY A 74 -2.39 3.68 -10.04
C GLY A 74 -1.10 4.23 -10.64
N ALA A 75 0.01 4.21 -9.91
CA ALA A 75 1.27 4.72 -10.42
C ALA A 75 2.06 3.59 -11.12
N LEU A 76 2.95 3.95 -12.04
CA LEU A 76 4.00 3.06 -12.53
C LEU A 76 5.34 3.57 -12.01
N LEU A 77 6.23 2.68 -11.58
CA LEU A 77 7.62 3.01 -11.27
C LEU A 77 8.44 2.86 -12.55
N ALA A 78 8.14 3.67 -13.57
CA ALA A 78 8.67 3.52 -14.92
C ALA A 78 10.21 3.53 -15.02
N HIS A 79 10.88 4.16 -14.04
CA HIS A 79 12.34 4.18 -13.97
C HIS A 79 12.97 2.96 -13.27
N TRP A 80 12.19 2.21 -12.49
CA TRP A 80 12.64 1.06 -11.68
C TRP A 80 11.65 -0.12 -11.81
N PRO A 81 11.57 -0.77 -12.98
CA PRO A 81 10.59 -1.83 -13.22
C PRO A 81 10.79 -3.06 -12.32
N GLU A 82 12.01 -3.37 -11.92
CA GLU A 82 12.30 -4.47 -11.00
C GLU A 82 11.83 -4.16 -9.58
N LEU A 83 11.98 -2.91 -9.13
CA LEU A 83 11.41 -2.44 -7.87
C LEU A 83 9.87 -2.48 -7.94
N GLU A 84 9.28 -2.06 -9.06
CA GLU A 84 7.84 -2.15 -9.29
C GLU A 84 7.36 -3.58 -9.09
N ALA A 85 8.00 -4.56 -9.72
CA ALA A 85 7.61 -5.96 -9.67
C ALA A 85 7.62 -6.51 -8.23
N VAL A 86 8.69 -6.21 -7.46
CA VAL A 86 8.81 -6.66 -6.07
C VAL A 86 7.72 -6.02 -5.20
N LEU A 87 7.48 -4.71 -5.33
CA LEU A 87 6.48 -4.03 -4.53
C LEU A 87 5.05 -4.44 -4.91
N ARG A 88 4.76 -4.61 -6.20
CA ARG A 88 3.45 -5.11 -6.66
C ARG A 88 3.15 -6.50 -6.15
N TYR A 89 4.14 -7.39 -6.14
CA TYR A 89 3.98 -8.73 -5.56
C TYR A 89 3.46 -8.67 -4.12
N VAL A 90 3.99 -7.76 -3.30
CA VAL A 90 3.53 -7.59 -1.91
C VAL A 90 2.16 -6.93 -1.83
N LEU A 91 1.96 -5.86 -2.60
CA LEU A 91 0.76 -5.05 -2.52
C LEU A 91 -0.48 -5.82 -3.01
N GLU A 92 -0.33 -6.60 -4.08
CA GLU A 92 -1.39 -7.41 -4.71
C GLU A 92 -1.64 -8.76 -4.02
N ALA A 93 -0.68 -9.28 -3.24
CA ALA A 93 -0.85 -10.55 -2.57
C ALA A 93 -1.96 -10.50 -1.48
N PRO A 94 -2.78 -11.56 -1.36
CA PRO A 94 -3.61 -11.78 -0.18
C PRO A 94 -2.78 -11.75 1.10
N ALA A 95 -3.35 -11.27 2.20
CA ALA A 95 -2.63 -11.12 3.47
C ALA A 95 -1.88 -12.38 3.92
N GLU A 96 -2.49 -13.56 3.74
CA GLU A 96 -1.91 -14.87 4.07
C GLU A 96 -0.76 -15.32 3.16
N SER A 97 -0.63 -14.70 1.98
CA SER A 97 0.40 -15.02 0.98
C SER A 97 1.49 -13.95 0.90
N ARG A 98 1.37 -12.86 1.68
CA ARG A 98 2.40 -11.82 1.70
C ARG A 98 3.72 -12.38 2.24
N PRO A 99 4.85 -11.98 1.65
CA PRO A 99 6.16 -12.35 2.19
C PRO A 99 6.35 -11.77 3.59
N SER A 100 7.33 -12.28 4.34
CA SER A 100 7.76 -11.60 5.55
C SER A 100 8.50 -10.29 5.20
N ALA A 101 8.66 -9.40 6.18
CA ALA A 101 9.51 -8.21 6.01
C ALA A 101 10.97 -8.58 5.67
N LEU A 102 11.46 -9.72 6.17
CA LEU A 102 12.79 -10.23 5.85
C LEU A 102 12.88 -10.67 4.39
N ASP A 103 11.90 -11.42 3.90
CA ASP A 103 11.88 -11.87 2.49
C ASP A 103 11.76 -10.67 1.55
N LEU A 104 10.94 -9.67 1.89
CA LEU A 104 10.87 -8.41 1.14
C LEU A 104 12.24 -7.72 1.10
N ALA A 105 12.92 -7.59 2.25
CA ALA A 105 14.25 -6.99 2.30
C ALA A 105 15.26 -7.76 1.45
N GLN A 106 15.22 -9.10 1.47
CA GLN A 106 16.07 -9.94 0.64
C GLN A 106 15.80 -9.73 -0.86
N HIS A 107 14.53 -9.66 -1.28
CA HIS A 107 14.17 -9.36 -2.66
C HIS A 107 14.67 -7.98 -3.09
N LEU A 108 14.54 -6.96 -2.24
CA LEU A 108 15.02 -5.60 -2.52
C LEU A 108 16.55 -5.55 -2.63
N CYS A 109 17.28 -6.22 -1.74
CA CYS A 109 18.74 -6.28 -1.79
C CYS A 109 19.29 -7.07 -3.00
N ALA A 110 18.48 -7.96 -3.57
CA ALA A 110 18.84 -8.73 -4.76
C ALA A 110 18.66 -7.93 -6.06
N LEU A 111 18.00 -6.77 -6.02
CA LEU A 111 17.84 -5.89 -7.19
C LEU A 111 19.21 -5.40 -7.65
N ARG A 112 19.45 -5.48 -8.96
CA ARG A 112 20.63 -4.89 -9.59
C ARG A 112 20.19 -3.57 -10.22
N VAL A 113 20.65 -2.47 -9.63
CA VAL A 113 20.44 -1.09 -10.10
C VAL A 113 21.49 -0.73 -11.14
#